data_AF-A0A535H6N1-F1
#
_entry.id   AF-A0A535H6N1-F1
#
_cell.length_a   1.000
_cell.length_b   1.000
_cell.length_c   1.000
_cell.angle_alpha   90.00
_cell.angle_beta   90.00
_cell.angle_gamma   90.00
#
_symmetry.space_group_name_H-M   'P 1'
#
loop_
_entity.id
_entity.type
_entity.pdbx_description
1 polymer ?
#
loop_
_entity_poly.entity_id
_entity_poly.type
_entity_poly.pdbx_seq_one_letter_code
_entity_poly.pdbx_strand_id
1 'polypeptide(L)'
;MAPGRTSPTSLVGVQASTTASTKDQGHRMLALRTRRIYLTASAAARMLPRGTTGGEVAMIRLVGAATAAAVLSISGIFTSPALAKTVAPGHTWAVQAGSALTFDGGPGPRGVGNRFYPAAIAIHQGDSIRFTPIGPHTITYNRPAGPVFAMFAPSGGTTLANPSATLNSGFIGAGPGTFTVTFASTLPAGRYNFICALHLGMKATVDVMPAGADLPKVDADYAAIAQAQVTRDLATAGRVSAAATEDLEDEDGNATVLVGAGTKRVSNLRFFPAALTVRVGQTVTFLKTKDPTEPHTVSFNLPDGLDPVAELLAMGGSTFDGKGVASSGFLSTKEQYAYYQLNGTPLPVAMTKYSLTFTKAGDFKYVCALHDGAGMFAEIHVR
;
A
#
# COMPACT_ATOMS: atom_id res chain seq x y z
N MET A 1 28.40 -63.07 -10.44
CA MET A 1 27.81 -62.71 -11.74
C MET A 1 27.42 -61.24 -11.69
N ALA A 2 27.80 -60.49 -12.73
CA ALA A 2 27.68 -59.04 -12.86
C ALA A 2 26.22 -58.55 -13.09
N PRO A 3 25.96 -57.22 -13.02
CA PRO A 3 24.64 -56.59 -12.96
C PRO A 3 24.18 -55.96 -14.31
N GLY A 4 22.93 -55.48 -14.40
CA GLY A 4 22.46 -54.55 -15.44
C GLY A 4 21.44 -53.56 -14.82
N ARG A 5 21.51 -52.22 -14.89
CA ARG A 5 21.76 -51.26 -16.00
C ARG A 5 20.91 -51.58 -17.24
N THR A 6 20.21 -50.68 -17.94
CA THR A 6 19.93 -49.22 -17.93
C THR A 6 19.05 -48.98 -19.18
N SER A 7 17.95 -48.20 -19.08
CA SER A 7 17.31 -47.27 -20.06
C SER A 7 17.24 -47.67 -21.57
N PRO A 8 16.83 -46.84 -22.56
CA PRO A 8 16.13 -45.55 -22.59
C PRO A 8 14.93 -45.49 -23.59
N THR A 9 14.18 -44.39 -23.62
CA THR A 9 13.74 -43.82 -24.92
C THR A 9 13.66 -42.31 -24.83
N SER A 10 14.33 -41.66 -25.79
CA SER A 10 14.39 -40.23 -26.08
C SER A 10 13.60 -39.97 -27.36
N LEU A 11 13.14 -38.72 -27.57
CA LEU A 11 13.09 -37.96 -28.84
C LEU A 11 12.59 -36.54 -28.48
N VAL A 12 13.46 -35.50 -28.46
CA VAL A 12 13.81 -34.56 -29.57
C VAL A 12 12.57 -33.75 -30.04
N GLY A 13 12.54 -32.42 -30.16
CA GLY A 13 13.50 -31.31 -30.12
C GLY A 13 12.92 -30.12 -30.92
N VAL A 14 13.67 -29.01 -31.05
CA VAL A 14 13.49 -27.86 -32.00
C VAL A 14 12.60 -26.70 -31.45
N GLN A 15 12.99 -25.41 -31.39
CA GLN A 15 14.14 -24.65 -31.90
C GLN A 15 14.36 -23.36 -31.10
N ALA A 16 15.62 -22.92 -31.03
CA ALA A 16 16.05 -21.60 -30.58
C ALA A 16 16.31 -20.68 -31.78
N SER A 17 16.22 -19.37 -31.56
CA SER A 17 16.77 -18.34 -32.45
C SER A 17 17.53 -17.28 -31.65
N THR A 18 18.85 -17.29 -31.84
CA THR A 18 19.86 -16.24 -31.57
C THR A 18 19.73 -15.13 -32.65
N THR A 19 20.21 -13.89 -32.59
CA THR A 19 21.20 -13.15 -31.79
C THR A 19 21.14 -11.68 -32.24
N ALA A 20 21.43 -10.71 -31.37
CA ALA A 20 22.19 -9.51 -31.74
C ALA A 20 22.81 -8.85 -30.49
N SER A 21 24.14 -8.77 -30.50
CA SER A 21 24.99 -8.10 -29.52
C SER A 21 25.25 -6.65 -29.95
N THR A 22 25.23 -5.70 -29.02
CA THR A 22 26.15 -4.54 -29.06
C THR A 22 26.50 -4.09 -27.64
N LYS A 23 27.79 -3.79 -27.48
CA LYS A 23 28.49 -3.27 -26.31
C LYS A 23 28.10 -1.82 -25.98
N ASP A 24 28.27 -1.49 -24.69
CA ASP A 24 28.84 -0.24 -24.17
C ASP A 24 28.10 1.07 -24.48
N GLN A 25 27.32 1.59 -23.53
CA GLN A 25 27.26 3.03 -23.25
C GLN A 25 26.90 3.31 -21.79
N GLY A 26 27.78 4.06 -21.14
CA GLY A 26 27.70 4.46 -19.74
C GLY A 26 26.65 5.52 -19.42
N HIS A 27 26.58 5.75 -18.11
CA HIS A 27 25.83 6.80 -17.44
C HIS A 27 25.85 8.15 -18.17
N ARG A 28 24.68 8.61 -18.61
CA ARG A 28 24.38 10.03 -18.79
C ARG A 28 23.05 10.36 -18.13
N MET A 29 23.14 10.97 -16.96
CA MET A 29 22.05 11.73 -16.34
C MET A 29 21.60 12.82 -17.31
N LEU A 30 20.34 12.75 -17.74
CA LEU A 30 19.68 13.84 -18.46
C LEU A 30 19.18 14.86 -17.42
N ALA A 31 19.90 15.97 -17.27
CA ALA A 31 19.48 17.09 -16.46
C ALA A 31 18.25 17.78 -17.10
N LEU A 32 17.06 17.57 -16.53
CA LEU A 32 15.90 18.42 -16.85
C LEU A 32 16.09 19.79 -16.20
N ARG A 33 16.44 20.78 -17.03
CA ARG A 33 16.37 22.21 -16.69
C ARG A 33 14.90 22.62 -16.56
N THR A 34 14.45 22.90 -15.34
CA THR A 34 13.19 23.60 -15.08
C THR A 34 13.33 25.08 -15.47
N ARG A 35 12.60 25.51 -16.51
CA ARG A 35 12.37 26.93 -16.81
C ARG A 35 11.32 27.47 -15.84
N ARG A 36 11.73 28.39 -14.95
CA ARG A 36 10.82 29.26 -14.20
C ARG A 36 10.19 30.27 -15.16
N ILE A 37 8.87 30.28 -15.26
CA ILE A 37 8.10 31.35 -15.89
C ILE A 37 7.75 32.34 -14.77
N TYR A 38 8.27 33.56 -14.87
CA TYR A 38 7.86 34.70 -14.06
C TYR A 38 6.60 35.31 -14.70
N LEU A 39 5.50 35.37 -13.95
CA LEU A 39 4.34 36.19 -14.27
C LEU A 39 4.47 37.51 -13.51
N THR A 40 4.77 38.58 -14.25
CA THR A 40 4.73 39.96 -13.80
C THR A 40 3.28 40.46 -13.82
N ALA A 41 2.74 40.87 -12.67
CA ALA A 41 1.51 41.65 -12.61
C ALA A 41 1.85 43.12 -12.37
N SER A 42 1.52 43.96 -13.36
CA SER A 42 1.74 45.40 -13.36
C SER A 42 0.86 46.13 -12.35
N ALA A 43 1.49 47.07 -11.64
CA ALA A 43 0.84 48.03 -10.77
C ALA A 43 0.09 49.10 -11.59
N ALA A 44 -1.12 49.47 -11.14
CA ALA A 44 -1.75 50.74 -11.48
C ALA A 44 -2.00 51.49 -10.18
N ALA A 45 -1.24 52.58 -10.01
CA ALA A 45 -1.35 53.50 -8.89
C ALA A 45 -2.54 54.46 -9.11
N ARG A 46 -3.29 54.74 -8.04
CA ARG A 46 -4.06 55.98 -7.89
C ARG A 46 -3.83 56.54 -6.49
N MET A 47 -3.69 57.85 -6.44
CA MET A 47 -2.95 58.58 -5.43
C MET A 47 -3.89 59.52 -4.64
N LEU A 48 -3.83 59.40 -3.30
CA LEU A 48 -4.04 60.41 -2.23
C LEU A 48 -5.47 60.91 -1.88
N PRO A 49 -5.71 61.49 -0.66
CA PRO A 49 -4.74 61.91 0.38
C PRO A 49 -4.98 61.45 1.84
N ARG A 50 -3.98 61.78 2.68
CA ARG A 50 -3.83 61.61 4.14
C ARG A 50 -4.80 62.42 4.99
N GLY A 51 -5.16 61.89 6.16
CA GLY A 51 -5.60 62.61 7.35
C GLY A 51 -5.17 61.86 8.62
N THR A 52 -4.58 62.57 9.58
CA THR A 52 -4.00 62.10 10.85
C THR A 52 -4.93 62.35 12.04
N THR A 53 -4.54 61.82 13.22
CA THR A 53 -5.10 61.94 14.60
C THR A 53 -6.18 60.88 14.91
N GLY A 54 -6.26 60.20 16.06
CA GLY A 54 -5.64 60.27 17.39
C GLY A 54 -6.73 59.97 18.43
N GLY A 55 -6.45 59.16 19.47
CA GLY A 55 -7.17 59.20 20.76
C GLY A 55 -8.37 58.26 21.01
N GLU A 56 -8.17 57.36 21.98
CA GLU A 56 -9.03 57.00 23.14
C GLU A 56 -10.52 56.59 23.03
N VAL A 57 -10.79 55.42 23.67
CA VAL A 57 -11.83 55.12 24.68
C VAL A 57 -13.25 55.67 24.47
N ALA A 58 -14.24 54.77 24.32
CA ALA A 58 -15.41 54.72 25.21
C ALA A 58 -16.35 53.54 24.89
N MET A 59 -16.71 52.87 25.99
CA MET A 59 -17.78 51.90 26.15
C MET A 59 -19.15 52.63 26.15
N ILE A 60 -20.24 51.83 26.13
CA ILE A 60 -21.62 52.12 26.61
C ILE A 60 -22.66 52.52 25.52
N ARG A 61 -23.55 51.59 25.09
CA ARG A 61 -24.95 51.43 25.58
C ARG A 61 -25.77 50.42 24.77
N LEU A 62 -26.33 49.46 25.50
CA LEU A 62 -27.54 48.71 25.19
C LEU A 62 -28.76 49.64 25.17
N VAL A 63 -29.58 49.55 24.11
CA VAL A 63 -31.05 49.66 24.04
C VAL A 63 -31.40 48.86 22.78
N GLY A 64 -32.25 47.85 22.71
CA GLY A 64 -33.54 47.60 23.35
C GLY A 64 -34.50 47.18 22.23
N ALA A 65 -34.74 45.87 22.14
CA ALA A 65 -35.75 45.10 21.40
C ALA A 65 -36.60 45.75 20.28
N ALA A 66 -36.59 45.12 19.10
CA ALA A 66 -37.81 44.94 18.30
C ALA A 66 -37.78 43.57 17.60
N THR A 67 -38.74 42.75 17.97
CA THR A 67 -39.05 41.41 17.48
C THR A 67 -39.51 41.42 16.01
N ALA A 68 -38.87 40.59 15.17
CA ALA A 68 -39.47 40.06 13.95
C ALA A 68 -38.86 38.68 13.69
N ALA A 69 -39.45 37.65 14.33
CA ALA A 69 -39.23 36.27 13.96
C ALA A 69 -39.92 36.03 12.62
N ALA A 70 -39.18 36.17 11.52
CA ALA A 70 -39.60 35.64 10.24
C ALA A 70 -39.51 34.11 10.33
N VAL A 71 -40.66 33.48 10.56
CA VAL A 71 -40.87 32.05 10.34
C VAL A 71 -40.65 31.80 8.86
N LEU A 72 -39.43 31.40 8.48
CA LEU A 72 -39.24 30.73 7.19
C LEU A 72 -39.90 29.36 7.31
N SER A 73 -41.04 29.24 6.65
CA SER A 73 -41.69 27.99 6.31
C SER A 73 -40.68 27.11 5.57
N ILE A 74 -39.96 26.25 6.30
CA ILE A 74 -39.25 25.14 5.68
C ILE A 74 -40.35 24.19 5.23
N SER A 75 -40.82 24.38 4.00
CA SER A 75 -41.52 23.34 3.27
C SER A 75 -40.63 22.11 3.33
N GLY A 76 -41.09 21.09 4.07
CA GLY A 76 -40.42 19.81 4.15
C GLY A 76 -40.24 19.26 2.75
N ILE A 77 -39.01 19.32 2.25
CA ILE A 77 -38.58 18.42 1.19
C ILE A 77 -38.53 17.06 1.88
N PHE A 78 -39.64 16.34 1.80
CA PHE A 78 -39.60 14.89 1.93
C PHE A 78 -38.54 14.42 0.92
N THR A 79 -37.39 13.97 1.43
CA THR A 79 -36.45 13.20 0.63
C THR A 79 -37.24 12.03 0.08
N SER A 80 -37.53 12.05 -1.21
CA SER A 80 -38.09 10.89 -1.90
C SER A 80 -37.21 9.68 -1.60
N PRO A 81 -37.76 8.46 -1.45
CA PRO A 81 -36.92 7.28 -1.49
C PRO A 81 -36.12 7.34 -2.79
N ALA A 82 -34.81 7.12 -2.69
CA ALA A 82 -33.91 7.16 -3.82
C ALA A 82 -34.53 6.35 -4.98
N LEU A 83 -34.71 7.00 -6.13
CA LEU A 83 -35.17 6.33 -7.33
C LEU A 83 -34.27 5.12 -7.60
N ALA A 84 -34.89 3.97 -7.77
CA ALA A 84 -34.31 2.77 -8.36
C ALA A 84 -33.44 3.15 -9.57
N LYS A 85 -32.18 2.71 -9.58
CA LYS A 85 -31.27 2.97 -10.71
C LYS A 85 -31.16 1.70 -11.55
N THR A 86 -31.72 1.74 -12.76
CA THR A 86 -31.62 0.64 -13.73
C THR A 86 -30.25 0.64 -14.38
N VAL A 87 -29.52 -0.47 -14.26
CA VAL A 87 -28.24 -0.73 -14.93
C VAL A 87 -28.47 -1.83 -15.97
N ALA A 88 -27.77 -1.77 -17.11
CA ALA A 88 -27.92 -2.76 -18.17
C ALA A 88 -27.46 -4.16 -17.69
N PRO A 89 -28.10 -5.26 -18.10
CA PRO A 89 -27.66 -6.61 -17.75
C PRO A 89 -26.21 -6.89 -18.20
N GLY A 90 -25.43 -7.57 -17.37
CA GLY A 90 -24.05 -7.91 -17.69
C GLY A 90 -23.10 -6.71 -17.57
N HIS A 91 -23.42 -5.77 -16.70
CA HIS A 91 -22.63 -4.57 -16.49
C HIS A 91 -21.26 -4.90 -15.90
N THR A 92 -20.25 -4.11 -16.26
CA THR A 92 -18.91 -4.24 -15.68
C THR A 92 -18.63 -3.07 -14.75
N TRP A 93 -18.69 -3.34 -13.46
CA TRP A 93 -18.39 -2.38 -12.41
C TRP A 93 -16.87 -2.19 -12.23
N ALA A 94 -16.46 -1.03 -11.71
CA ALA A 94 -15.06 -0.72 -11.46
C ALA A 94 -14.73 -0.74 -9.96
N VAL A 95 -13.66 -1.45 -9.60
CA VAL A 95 -13.06 -1.40 -8.26
C VAL A 95 -11.55 -1.20 -8.40
N GLN A 96 -11.00 -0.24 -7.67
CA GLN A 96 -9.55 -0.04 -7.57
C GLN A 96 -9.00 -0.84 -6.38
N ALA A 97 -7.85 -1.47 -6.52
CA ALA A 97 -7.15 -2.12 -5.40
C ALA A 97 -5.88 -1.31 -5.08
N GLY A 98 -5.81 -0.72 -3.90
CA GLY A 98 -4.70 0.15 -3.50
C GLY A 98 -4.86 1.61 -3.90
N SER A 99 -3.90 2.45 -3.52
CA SER A 99 -3.77 3.83 -4.01
C SER A 99 -2.38 4.07 -4.56
N ALA A 100 -2.17 5.21 -5.23
CA ALA A 100 -0.82 5.63 -5.60
C ALA A 100 0.04 5.84 -4.34
N LEU A 101 1.34 5.54 -4.48
CA LEU A 101 2.35 5.91 -3.50
C LEU A 101 2.45 7.44 -3.44
N THR A 102 2.61 7.96 -2.23
CA THR A 102 2.92 9.37 -2.00
C THR A 102 4.38 9.55 -1.57
N PHE A 103 5.01 10.62 -2.05
CA PHE A 103 6.42 10.92 -1.79
C PHE A 103 6.56 12.38 -1.35
N ASP A 104 7.63 12.66 -0.60
CA ASP A 104 7.95 13.99 -0.07
C ASP A 104 9.39 14.44 -0.37
N GLY A 105 10.10 13.66 -1.20
CA GLY A 105 11.53 13.85 -1.45
C GLY A 105 12.47 13.19 -0.42
N GLY A 106 11.95 12.53 0.61
CA GLY A 106 12.74 11.69 1.51
C GLY A 106 12.89 10.24 1.04
N PRO A 107 13.70 9.41 1.73
CA PRO A 107 13.84 7.99 1.42
C PRO A 107 12.51 7.25 1.61
N GLY A 108 12.03 6.61 0.55
CA GLY A 108 10.82 5.78 0.52
C GLY A 108 9.48 6.50 0.58
N PRO A 109 8.39 5.80 0.24
CA PRO A 109 7.04 6.35 0.22
C PRO A 109 6.53 6.78 1.60
N ARG A 110 5.89 7.96 1.64
CA ARG A 110 5.19 8.51 2.81
C ARG A 110 3.78 7.95 3.03
N GLY A 111 3.33 7.03 2.19
CA GLY A 111 1.98 6.51 2.36
C GLY A 111 1.40 5.85 1.13
N VAL A 112 0.71 4.75 1.37
CA VAL A 112 -0.15 4.05 0.42
C VAL A 112 -1.45 3.62 1.13
N GLY A 113 -2.55 3.63 0.40
CA GLY A 113 -3.82 3.06 0.83
C GLY A 113 -3.88 1.57 0.52
N ASN A 114 -4.18 0.77 1.53
CA ASN A 114 -4.32 -0.69 1.47
C ASN A 114 -5.79 -1.08 1.61
N ARG A 115 -6.56 -0.83 0.55
CA ARG A 115 -7.99 -1.11 0.48
C ARG A 115 -8.44 -1.38 -0.94
N PHE A 116 -9.56 -2.06 -1.11
CA PHE A 116 -10.36 -1.98 -2.32
C PHE A 116 -11.26 -0.72 -2.27
N TYR A 117 -11.36 -0.01 -3.38
CA TYR A 117 -12.09 1.25 -3.51
C TYR A 117 -13.13 1.13 -4.65
N PRO A 118 -14.43 1.22 -4.35
CA PRO A 118 -15.01 1.28 -3.01
C PRO A 118 -14.80 -0.05 -2.24
N ALA A 119 -14.80 0.02 -0.91
CA ALA A 119 -14.71 -1.18 -0.06
C ALA A 119 -15.94 -2.09 -0.13
N ALA A 120 -17.06 -1.57 -0.61
CA ALA A 120 -18.31 -2.31 -0.75
C ALA A 120 -19.07 -1.85 -2.00
N ILE A 121 -19.63 -2.81 -2.73
CA ILE A 121 -20.40 -2.57 -3.95
C ILE A 121 -21.57 -3.55 -4.03
N ALA A 122 -22.70 -3.11 -4.58
CA ALA A 122 -23.86 -3.94 -4.87
C ALA A 122 -24.01 -4.04 -6.40
N ILE A 123 -24.16 -5.27 -6.89
CA ILE A 123 -24.20 -5.60 -8.33
C ILE A 123 -25.34 -6.57 -8.59
N HIS A 124 -25.68 -6.85 -9.85
CA HIS A 124 -26.61 -7.93 -10.19
C HIS A 124 -25.91 -9.27 -10.40
N GLN A 125 -26.66 -10.35 -10.26
CA GLN A 125 -26.31 -11.63 -10.88
C GLN A 125 -26.05 -11.44 -12.39
N GLY A 126 -24.96 -12.00 -12.90
CA GLY A 126 -24.55 -11.86 -14.30
C GLY A 126 -23.58 -10.70 -14.56
N ASP A 127 -23.41 -9.78 -13.62
CA ASP A 127 -22.46 -8.67 -13.75
C ASP A 127 -21.01 -9.12 -13.59
N SER A 128 -20.10 -8.24 -13.97
CA SER A 128 -18.67 -8.39 -13.70
C SER A 128 -18.13 -7.22 -12.87
N ILE A 129 -17.04 -7.46 -12.14
CA ILE A 129 -16.24 -6.40 -11.52
C ILE A 129 -14.85 -6.44 -12.11
N ARG A 130 -14.42 -5.34 -12.72
CA ARG A 130 -13.04 -5.11 -13.15
C ARG A 130 -12.26 -4.48 -12.01
N PHE A 131 -11.36 -5.27 -11.42
CA PHE A 131 -10.42 -4.80 -10.41
C PHE A 131 -9.17 -4.21 -11.08
N THR A 132 -8.82 -2.97 -10.71
CA THR A 132 -7.65 -2.25 -11.20
C THR A 132 -6.68 -2.02 -10.03
N PRO A 133 -5.62 -2.82 -9.90
CA PRO A 133 -4.61 -2.64 -8.86
C PRO A 133 -3.71 -1.44 -9.15
N ILE A 134 -3.34 -0.72 -8.09
CA ILE A 134 -2.29 0.29 -8.06
C ILE A 134 -1.23 -0.22 -7.09
N GLY A 135 -0.13 -0.75 -7.64
CA GLY A 135 0.85 -1.51 -6.88
C GLY A 135 0.47 -3.00 -6.75
N PRO A 136 1.32 -3.80 -6.08
CA PRO A 136 1.11 -5.24 -5.95
C PRO A 136 -0.11 -5.54 -5.08
N HIS A 137 -1.14 -6.16 -5.68
CA HIS A 137 -2.30 -6.65 -4.95
C HIS A 137 -2.77 -7.99 -5.51
N THR A 138 -3.56 -8.70 -4.70
CA THR A 138 -4.35 -9.85 -5.15
C THR A 138 -5.83 -9.51 -5.03
N ILE A 139 -6.63 -10.14 -5.90
CA ILE A 139 -8.06 -10.27 -5.76
C ILE A 139 -8.30 -11.75 -5.46
N THR A 140 -8.63 -12.06 -4.21
CA THR A 140 -8.78 -13.43 -3.75
C THR A 140 -10.16 -13.65 -3.13
N TYR A 141 -10.87 -14.67 -3.58
CA TYR A 141 -12.10 -15.17 -2.95
C TYR A 141 -11.95 -16.66 -2.65
N ASN A 142 -12.40 -17.05 -1.45
CA ASN A 142 -12.14 -18.37 -0.85
C ASN A 142 -10.67 -18.79 -1.01
N ARG A 143 -9.77 -18.01 -0.40
CA ARG A 143 -8.33 -18.23 -0.46
C ARG A 143 -8.00 -19.71 -0.13
N PRO A 144 -7.33 -20.45 -1.04
CA PRO A 144 -6.86 -21.80 -0.74
C PRO A 144 -5.92 -21.83 0.47
N ALA A 145 -5.89 -22.96 1.18
CA ALA A 145 -4.90 -23.19 2.23
C ALA A 145 -3.48 -23.20 1.65
N GLY A 146 -2.54 -22.61 2.36
CA GLY A 146 -1.14 -22.54 1.97
C GLY A 146 -0.52 -21.16 2.16
N PRO A 147 0.83 -21.10 2.20
CA PRO A 147 1.56 -19.87 2.41
C PRO A 147 1.27 -18.86 1.29
N VAL A 148 1.39 -17.57 1.62
CA VAL A 148 1.14 -16.47 0.66
C VAL A 148 1.96 -16.61 -0.63
N PHE A 149 3.13 -17.25 -0.58
CA PHE A 149 3.99 -17.51 -1.74
C PHE A 149 3.32 -18.37 -2.83
N ALA A 150 2.40 -19.26 -2.43
CA ALA A 150 1.61 -20.05 -3.39
C ALA A 150 0.57 -19.20 -4.15
N MET A 151 0.33 -17.96 -3.71
CA MET A 151 -0.64 -17.03 -4.32
C MET A 151 0.01 -16.09 -5.34
N PHE A 152 1.27 -16.28 -5.70
CA PHE A 152 1.96 -15.44 -6.68
C PHE A 152 1.37 -15.61 -8.08
N ALA A 153 1.02 -16.85 -8.43
CA ALA A 153 0.35 -17.17 -9.68
C ALA A 153 -1.19 -17.07 -9.54
N PRO A 154 -1.91 -16.71 -10.63
CA PRO A 154 -3.36 -16.79 -10.66
C PRO A 154 -3.85 -18.24 -10.53
N SER A 155 -5.02 -18.44 -9.93
CA SER A 155 -5.66 -19.75 -9.77
C SER A 155 -7.19 -19.62 -9.72
N GLY A 156 -7.92 -20.69 -10.02
CA GLY A 156 -9.39 -20.74 -9.82
C GLY A 156 -10.23 -20.02 -10.90
N GLY A 157 -9.60 -19.49 -11.95
CA GLY A 157 -10.28 -18.82 -13.06
C GLY A 157 -10.82 -17.43 -12.68
N THR A 158 -11.70 -16.88 -13.52
CA THR A 158 -12.23 -15.52 -13.41
C THR A 158 -13.75 -15.47 -13.23
N THR A 159 -14.42 -16.62 -13.13
CA THR A 159 -15.88 -16.69 -13.02
C THR A 159 -16.27 -17.30 -11.68
N LEU A 160 -17.00 -16.53 -10.89
CA LEU A 160 -17.61 -16.99 -9.65
C LEU A 160 -18.97 -17.63 -9.97
N ALA A 161 -18.98 -18.94 -10.18
CA ALA A 161 -20.16 -19.70 -10.59
C ALA A 161 -21.01 -20.22 -9.40
N ASN A 162 -20.39 -20.40 -8.24
CA ASN A 162 -21.04 -20.85 -7.01
C ASN A 162 -20.26 -20.36 -5.78
N PRO A 163 -20.87 -20.37 -4.57
CA PRO A 163 -20.22 -19.86 -3.34
C PRO A 163 -18.97 -20.62 -2.88
N SER A 164 -18.74 -21.85 -3.37
CA SER A 164 -17.58 -22.66 -3.00
C SER A 164 -16.42 -22.51 -3.98
N ALA A 165 -16.60 -21.77 -5.08
CA ALA A 165 -15.53 -21.51 -6.03
C ALA A 165 -14.38 -20.76 -5.35
N THR A 166 -13.17 -21.02 -5.81
CA THR A 166 -11.96 -20.31 -5.40
C THR A 166 -11.47 -19.47 -6.57
N LEU A 167 -10.91 -18.31 -6.30
CA LEU A 167 -10.24 -17.48 -7.31
C LEU A 167 -9.11 -16.70 -6.65
N ASN A 168 -8.03 -16.54 -7.39
CA ASN A 168 -6.91 -15.71 -7.04
C ASN A 168 -6.36 -15.08 -8.32
N SER A 169 -6.15 -13.78 -8.30
CA SER A 169 -5.58 -13.07 -9.44
C SER A 169 -4.09 -13.28 -9.63
N GLY A 170 -3.40 -13.87 -8.65
CA GLY A 170 -1.95 -13.74 -8.55
C GLY A 170 -1.55 -12.34 -8.07
N PHE A 171 -0.26 -12.13 -7.80
CA PHE A 171 0.25 -10.77 -7.61
C PHE A 171 0.23 -10.03 -8.95
N ILE A 172 -0.65 -9.05 -9.04
CA ILE A 172 -0.69 -8.16 -10.20
C ILE A 172 0.10 -6.90 -9.84
N GLY A 173 1.18 -6.61 -10.59
CA GLY A 173 1.86 -5.31 -10.49
C GLY A 173 3.28 -5.19 -11.07
N ALA A 174 3.36 -4.60 -12.27
CA ALA A 174 4.37 -3.61 -12.75
C ALA A 174 3.86 -2.86 -14.01
N GLY A 175 2.53 -2.71 -14.15
CA GLY A 175 1.85 -2.18 -15.33
C GLY A 175 0.32 -2.32 -15.22
N PRO A 176 -0.48 -1.86 -16.20
CA PRO A 176 -1.95 -1.90 -16.13
C PRO A 176 -2.50 -3.31 -16.38
N GLY A 177 -2.22 -4.24 -15.48
CA GLY A 177 -2.92 -5.52 -15.42
C GLY A 177 -4.23 -5.34 -14.67
N THR A 178 -5.36 -5.78 -15.22
CA THR A 178 -6.63 -5.82 -14.50
C THR A 178 -7.14 -7.23 -14.35
N PHE A 179 -7.89 -7.47 -13.29
CA PHE A 179 -8.52 -8.75 -13.03
C PHE A 179 -10.03 -8.57 -13.03
N THR A 180 -10.72 -9.18 -13.99
CA THR A 180 -12.17 -9.09 -14.09
C THR A 180 -12.79 -10.35 -13.52
N VAL A 181 -13.62 -10.22 -12.50
CA VAL A 181 -14.41 -11.33 -11.95
C VAL A 181 -15.83 -11.25 -12.47
N THR A 182 -16.28 -12.29 -13.16
CA THR A 182 -17.68 -12.44 -13.59
C THR A 182 -18.47 -13.18 -12.53
N PHE A 183 -19.59 -12.61 -12.10
CA PHE A 183 -20.52 -13.22 -11.16
C PHE A 183 -21.59 -13.91 -11.99
N ALA A 184 -21.58 -15.24 -12.05
CA ALA A 184 -22.48 -15.95 -12.95
C ALA A 184 -23.95 -15.60 -12.67
N SER A 185 -24.79 -15.59 -13.70
CA SER A 185 -26.24 -15.38 -13.53
C SER A 185 -26.89 -16.44 -12.62
N THR A 186 -26.28 -17.61 -12.51
CA THR A 186 -26.68 -18.71 -11.62
C THR A 186 -26.12 -18.60 -10.20
N LEU A 187 -25.19 -17.68 -9.93
CA LEU A 187 -24.62 -17.49 -8.61
C LEU A 187 -25.73 -16.98 -7.67
N PRO A 188 -25.97 -17.59 -6.50
CA PRO A 188 -27.01 -17.11 -5.60
C PRO A 188 -26.83 -15.64 -5.21
N ALA A 189 -27.92 -14.88 -5.15
CA ALA A 189 -27.88 -13.55 -4.53
C ALA A 189 -27.38 -13.67 -3.09
N GLY A 190 -26.56 -12.72 -2.65
CA GLY A 190 -25.94 -12.76 -1.34
C GLY A 190 -24.66 -11.94 -1.25
N ARG A 191 -24.02 -12.02 -0.09
CA ARG A 191 -22.80 -11.28 0.24
C ARG A 191 -21.55 -12.11 0.01
N TYR A 192 -20.64 -11.60 -0.80
CA TYR A 192 -19.39 -12.23 -1.18
C TYR A 192 -18.21 -11.36 -0.73
N ASN A 193 -17.27 -11.94 0.04
CA ASN A 193 -16.16 -11.18 0.60
C ASN A 193 -14.84 -11.55 -0.09
N PHE A 194 -14.17 -10.54 -0.62
CA PHE A 194 -12.85 -10.67 -1.24
C PHE A 194 -11.79 -10.13 -0.28
N ILE A 195 -10.59 -10.65 -0.39
CA ILE A 195 -9.41 -10.18 0.34
C ILE A 195 -8.26 -9.91 -0.63
N CYS A 196 -7.31 -9.08 -0.20
CA CYS A 196 -5.96 -9.09 -0.76
C CYS A 196 -5.09 -9.98 0.14
N ALA A 197 -4.65 -11.13 -0.34
CA ALA A 197 -3.76 -12.05 0.39
C ALA A 197 -2.40 -11.44 0.79
N LEU A 198 -2.00 -10.30 0.19
CA LEU A 198 -0.74 -9.61 0.50
C LEU A 198 -0.87 -8.61 1.66
N HIS A 199 -1.99 -7.89 1.78
CA HIS A 199 -2.10 -6.79 2.76
C HIS A 199 -3.14 -7.11 3.81
N LEU A 200 -2.68 -7.32 5.04
CA LEU A 200 -3.56 -7.64 6.16
C LEU A 200 -4.55 -6.51 6.45
N GLY A 201 -5.85 -6.84 6.40
CA GLY A 201 -6.95 -5.91 6.62
C GLY A 201 -7.62 -5.39 5.34
N MET A 202 -7.03 -5.64 4.17
CA MET A 202 -7.60 -5.25 2.89
C MET A 202 -8.69 -6.22 2.45
N LYS A 203 -9.95 -5.78 2.56
CA LYS A 203 -11.16 -6.56 2.26
C LYS A 203 -12.13 -5.76 1.39
N ALA A 204 -12.86 -6.46 0.53
CA ALA A 204 -14.00 -5.94 -0.22
C ALA A 204 -15.24 -6.77 0.07
N THR A 205 -16.39 -6.13 0.04
CA THR A 205 -17.70 -6.79 0.12
C THR A 205 -18.48 -6.52 -1.16
N VAL A 206 -18.95 -7.59 -1.79
CA VAL A 206 -19.80 -7.54 -2.98
C VAL A 206 -21.16 -8.10 -2.61
N ASP A 207 -22.17 -7.26 -2.60
CA ASP A 207 -23.56 -7.66 -2.41
C ASP A 207 -24.17 -7.96 -3.79
N VAL A 208 -24.31 -9.25 -4.13
CA VAL A 208 -24.91 -9.71 -5.38
C VAL A 208 -26.43 -9.74 -5.18
N MET A 209 -27.14 -8.91 -5.93
CA MET A 209 -28.58 -8.77 -5.92
C MET A 209 -29.21 -9.64 -7.03
N PRO A 210 -30.46 -10.10 -6.88
CA PRO A 210 -31.17 -10.80 -7.94
C PRO A 210 -31.18 -9.98 -9.24
N ALA A 211 -31.11 -10.66 -10.39
CA ALA A 211 -31.22 -9.99 -11.68
C ALA A 211 -32.51 -9.13 -11.76
N GLY A 212 -32.37 -7.87 -12.17
CA GLY A 212 -33.49 -6.93 -12.30
C GLY A 212 -33.97 -6.29 -10.99
N ALA A 213 -33.37 -6.63 -9.83
CA ALA A 213 -33.65 -5.90 -8.59
C ALA A 213 -33.13 -4.46 -8.66
N ASP A 214 -33.66 -3.56 -7.84
CA ASP A 214 -33.12 -2.20 -7.81
C ASP A 214 -31.75 -2.16 -7.12
N LEU A 215 -30.77 -1.53 -7.76
CA LEU A 215 -29.47 -1.28 -7.14
C LEU A 215 -29.49 0.03 -6.34
N PRO A 216 -28.80 0.08 -5.20
CA PRO A 216 -28.80 1.26 -4.34
C PRO A 216 -27.98 2.43 -4.92
N LYS A 217 -27.12 2.18 -5.93
CA LYS A 217 -26.09 3.08 -6.45
C LYS A 217 -25.79 2.78 -7.91
N VAL A 218 -25.23 3.76 -8.61
CA VAL A 218 -24.64 3.64 -9.96
C VAL A 218 -23.13 3.84 -9.91
N ASP A 219 -22.44 3.62 -11.03
CA ASP A 219 -20.99 3.80 -11.16
C ASP A 219 -20.51 5.15 -10.63
N ALA A 220 -21.21 6.24 -10.93
CA ALA A 220 -20.83 7.58 -10.49
C ALA A 220 -20.82 7.71 -8.95
N ASP A 221 -21.77 7.08 -8.26
CA ASP A 221 -21.81 7.08 -6.79
C ASP A 221 -20.63 6.29 -6.23
N TYR A 222 -20.34 5.11 -6.81
CA TYR A 222 -19.22 4.27 -6.38
C TYR A 222 -17.87 4.90 -6.67
N ALA A 223 -17.72 5.60 -7.79
CA ALA A 223 -16.53 6.38 -8.12
C ALA A 223 -16.32 7.51 -7.09
N ALA A 224 -17.38 8.24 -6.72
CA ALA A 224 -17.31 9.27 -5.68
C ALA A 224 -16.92 8.68 -4.31
N ILE A 225 -17.49 7.53 -3.93
CA ILE A 225 -17.14 6.82 -2.69
C ILE A 225 -15.67 6.38 -2.71
N ALA A 226 -15.21 5.80 -3.83
CA ALA A 226 -13.83 5.37 -4.01
C ALA A 226 -12.86 6.54 -3.80
N GLN A 227 -13.09 7.66 -4.48
CA GLN A 227 -12.22 8.85 -4.35
C GLN A 227 -12.23 9.44 -2.93
N ALA A 228 -13.39 9.51 -2.29
CA ALA A 228 -13.47 9.96 -0.90
C ALA A 228 -12.73 9.02 0.06
N GLN A 229 -12.78 7.70 -0.17
CA GLN A 229 -12.05 6.71 0.61
C GLN A 229 -10.54 6.81 0.40
N VAL A 230 -10.07 6.96 -0.85
CA VAL A 230 -8.65 7.18 -1.17
C VAL A 230 -8.12 8.43 -0.48
N THR A 231 -8.86 9.54 -0.57
CA THR A 231 -8.47 10.82 0.04
C THR A 231 -8.33 10.70 1.57
N ARG A 232 -9.28 10.03 2.23
CA ARG A 232 -9.22 9.79 3.69
C ARG A 232 -8.06 8.89 4.09
N ASP A 233 -7.80 7.84 3.33
CA ASP A 233 -6.71 6.92 3.62
C ASP A 233 -5.36 7.62 3.42
N LEU A 234 -5.14 8.36 2.33
CA LEU A 234 -3.90 9.12 2.12
C LEU A 234 -3.68 10.20 3.20
N ALA A 235 -4.73 10.90 3.63
CA ALA A 235 -4.63 11.83 4.75
C ALA A 235 -4.27 11.12 6.07
N THR A 236 -4.76 9.90 6.27
CA THR A 236 -4.39 9.06 7.42
C THR A 236 -2.95 8.60 7.35
N ALA A 237 -2.48 8.19 6.17
CA ALA A 237 -1.09 7.80 5.96
C ALA A 237 -0.14 8.95 6.30
N GLY A 238 -0.46 10.18 5.87
CA GLY A 238 0.31 11.38 6.22
C GLY A 238 0.34 11.67 7.72
N ARG A 239 -0.79 11.53 8.44
CA ARG A 239 -0.81 11.68 9.91
C ARG A 239 0.04 10.61 10.62
N VAL A 240 -0.06 9.36 10.19
CA VAL A 240 0.76 8.26 10.74
C VAL A 240 2.24 8.52 10.47
N SER A 241 2.60 8.97 9.26
CA SER A 241 3.96 9.36 8.88
C SER A 241 4.52 10.45 9.80
N ALA A 242 3.71 11.48 10.09
CA ALA A 242 4.09 12.59 10.95
C ALA A 242 4.25 12.19 12.42
N ALA A 243 3.46 11.23 12.90
CA ALA A 243 3.58 10.70 14.25
C ALA A 243 4.71 9.67 14.40
N ALA A 244 5.16 9.06 13.30
CA ALA A 244 6.19 8.03 13.29
C ALA A 244 7.62 8.59 13.47
N THR A 245 7.80 9.68 14.21
CA THR A 245 9.09 10.35 14.44
C THR A 245 9.48 10.43 15.91
N GLU A 246 8.72 9.79 16.79
CA GLU A 246 8.89 9.87 18.24
C GLU A 246 9.56 8.60 18.80
N ASP A 247 10.39 8.79 19.84
CA ASP A 247 11.12 7.77 20.60
C ASP A 247 12.26 7.05 19.86
N LEU A 248 13.39 7.76 19.70
CA LEU A 248 14.64 7.28 19.10
C LEU A 248 15.49 6.40 20.03
N GLU A 249 14.97 6.01 21.18
CA GLU A 249 15.65 5.15 22.15
C GLU A 249 14.72 4.02 22.62
N ASP A 250 15.26 2.80 22.81
CA ASP A 250 14.50 1.68 23.39
C ASP A 250 14.59 1.66 24.92
N GLU A 251 13.95 0.67 25.56
CA GLU A 251 13.95 0.49 27.02
C GLU A 251 15.37 0.38 27.61
N ASP A 252 16.35 -0.02 26.79
CA ASP A 252 17.76 -0.17 27.15
C ASP A 252 18.60 1.08 26.79
N GLY A 253 17.98 2.14 26.25
CA GLY A 253 18.64 3.36 25.78
C GLY A 253 19.38 3.21 24.45
N ASN A 254 19.14 2.13 23.69
CA ASN A 254 19.75 1.95 22.37
C ASN A 254 19.00 2.77 21.32
N ALA A 255 19.72 3.23 20.29
CA ALA A 255 19.10 3.97 19.21
C ALA A 255 18.06 3.10 18.47
N THR A 256 16.86 3.62 18.22
CA THR A 256 15.78 2.86 17.57
C THR A 256 15.50 3.31 16.15
N VAL A 257 15.00 2.36 15.36
CA VAL A 257 14.44 2.61 14.03
C VAL A 257 13.12 1.87 13.91
N LEU A 258 12.02 2.57 13.67
CA LEU A 258 10.76 1.93 13.30
C LEU A 258 10.87 1.39 11.87
N VAL A 259 10.43 0.15 11.69
CA VAL A 259 10.40 -0.52 10.40
C VAL A 259 8.97 -0.48 9.87
N GLY A 260 8.67 0.55 9.08
CA GLY A 260 7.32 0.85 8.62
C GLY A 260 6.43 1.47 9.70
N ALA A 261 5.35 2.12 9.26
CA ALA A 261 4.31 2.62 10.14
C ALA A 261 2.96 2.64 9.42
N GLY A 262 1.86 2.29 10.09
CA GLY A 262 0.58 2.16 9.39
C GLY A 262 -0.62 1.92 10.28
N THR A 263 -1.71 1.56 9.61
CA THR A 263 -2.94 1.03 10.21
C THR A 263 -3.40 -0.15 9.35
N LYS A 264 -4.49 -0.84 9.72
CA LYS A 264 -5.09 -1.91 8.88
C LYS A 264 -5.58 -1.46 7.48
N ARG A 265 -5.35 -0.20 7.10
CA ARG A 265 -5.85 0.47 5.88
C ARG A 265 -4.79 1.26 5.14
N VAL A 266 -3.66 1.58 5.76
CA VAL A 266 -2.61 2.40 5.16
C VAL A 266 -1.25 1.96 5.64
N SER A 267 -0.25 2.09 4.80
CA SER A 267 1.14 1.76 5.14
C SER A 267 2.08 2.88 4.71
N ASN A 268 3.07 3.17 5.55
CA ASN A 268 4.25 3.94 5.21
C ASN A 268 5.39 2.94 5.01
N LEU A 269 5.80 2.77 3.75
CA LEU A 269 6.87 1.85 3.37
C LEU A 269 8.23 2.55 3.57
N ARG A 270 8.56 2.86 4.83
CA ARG A 270 9.70 3.71 5.20
C ARG A 270 10.26 3.31 6.55
N PHE A 271 11.56 3.51 6.73
CA PHE A 271 12.22 3.44 8.04
C PHE A 271 12.17 4.80 8.73
N PHE A 272 11.93 4.81 10.04
CA PHE A 272 11.87 6.03 10.82
C PHE A 272 12.84 6.00 12.01
N PRO A 273 13.82 6.92 12.08
CA PRO A 273 14.17 7.89 11.05
C PRO A 273 14.78 7.18 9.82
N ALA A 274 14.75 7.85 8.68
CA ALA A 274 15.33 7.30 7.45
C ALA A 274 16.86 7.53 7.33
N ALA A 275 17.39 8.37 8.22
CA ALA A 275 18.82 8.57 8.42
C ALA A 275 19.07 8.63 9.93
N LEU A 276 20.02 7.84 10.42
CA LEU A 276 20.37 7.78 11.84
C LEU A 276 21.88 7.92 12.00
N THR A 277 22.34 8.71 12.97
CA THR A 277 23.76 8.79 13.33
C THR A 277 23.99 8.10 14.66
N VAL A 278 24.95 7.18 14.70
CA VAL A 278 25.34 6.43 15.90
C VAL A 278 26.85 6.40 16.06
N ARG A 279 27.33 6.07 17.26
CA ARG A 279 28.77 5.91 17.53
C ARG A 279 29.25 4.53 17.11
N VAL A 280 30.54 4.41 16.78
CA VAL A 280 31.20 3.09 16.71
C VAL A 280 31.00 2.33 18.03
N GLY A 281 30.58 1.07 17.92
CA GLY A 281 30.25 0.19 19.04
C GLY A 281 28.80 0.30 19.53
N GLN A 282 28.00 1.23 19.00
CA GLN A 282 26.60 1.38 19.39
C GLN A 282 25.71 0.35 18.71
N THR A 283 24.71 -0.13 19.45
CA THR A 283 23.64 -1.00 18.95
C THR A 283 22.47 -0.17 18.47
N VAL A 284 21.94 -0.53 17.31
CA VAL A 284 20.65 -0.03 16.80
C VAL A 284 19.61 -1.12 16.91
N THR A 285 18.44 -0.76 17.42
CA THR A 285 17.28 -1.63 17.55
C THR A 285 16.20 -1.25 16.56
N PHE A 286 15.91 -2.16 15.63
CA PHE A 286 14.87 -2.02 14.64
C PHE A 286 13.56 -2.61 15.17
N LEU A 287 12.49 -1.83 15.16
CA LEU A 287 11.20 -2.18 15.76
C LEU A 287 10.10 -2.26 14.70
N LYS A 288 9.50 -3.44 14.57
CA LYS A 288 8.34 -3.71 13.72
C LYS A 288 7.06 -3.77 14.55
N THR A 289 6.75 -2.65 15.20
CA THR A 289 5.61 -2.52 16.12
C THR A 289 4.53 -1.53 15.65
N LYS A 290 4.83 -0.68 14.67
CA LYS A 290 3.93 0.41 14.23
C LYS A 290 3.26 0.19 12.88
N ASP A 291 3.60 -0.88 12.17
CA ASP A 291 2.92 -1.27 10.93
C ASP A 291 2.16 -2.59 11.15
N PRO A 292 0.82 -2.58 11.28
CA PRO A 292 0.05 -3.81 11.46
C PRO A 292 -0.26 -4.54 10.14
N THR A 293 0.01 -3.93 8.98
CA THR A 293 -0.41 -4.45 7.69
C THR A 293 0.73 -5.17 6.99
N GLU A 294 1.89 -4.52 6.84
CA GLU A 294 3.00 -5.09 6.08
C GLU A 294 4.05 -5.76 6.97
N PRO A 295 4.59 -6.93 6.60
CA PRO A 295 5.84 -7.40 7.17
C PRO A 295 7.01 -6.66 6.54
N HIS A 296 8.18 -6.68 7.17
CA HIS A 296 9.35 -5.96 6.67
C HIS A 296 10.63 -6.74 6.90
N THR A 297 11.73 -6.23 6.36
CA THR A 297 13.09 -6.67 6.68
C THR A 297 13.98 -5.45 6.92
N VAL A 298 15.13 -5.67 7.54
CA VAL A 298 16.25 -4.74 7.63
C VAL A 298 17.44 -5.46 7.02
N SER A 299 17.91 -4.99 5.88
CA SER A 299 18.82 -5.77 5.06
C SER A 299 19.97 -4.92 4.51
N PHE A 300 21.20 -5.27 4.89
CA PHE A 300 22.45 -4.67 4.43
C PHE A 300 23.16 -5.64 3.49
N ASN A 301 23.61 -5.13 2.34
CA ASN A 301 24.41 -5.86 1.35
C ASN A 301 23.81 -7.23 0.96
N LEU A 302 22.48 -7.33 0.83
CA LEU A 302 21.88 -8.57 0.33
C LEU A 302 22.44 -8.88 -1.07
N PRO A 303 22.82 -10.14 -1.34
CA PRO A 303 23.18 -10.57 -2.69
C PRO A 303 22.00 -10.39 -3.66
N ASP A 304 22.29 -9.94 -4.87
CA ASP A 304 21.30 -9.90 -5.94
C ASP A 304 20.88 -11.32 -6.35
N GLY A 305 19.61 -11.48 -6.76
CA GLY A 305 19.11 -12.72 -7.37
C GLY A 305 18.89 -13.87 -6.40
N LEU A 306 18.73 -13.59 -5.11
CA LEU A 306 18.28 -14.58 -4.14
C LEU A 306 16.86 -15.05 -4.48
N ASP A 307 16.55 -16.28 -4.06
CA ASP A 307 15.16 -16.75 -4.07
C ASP A 307 14.32 -15.87 -3.11
N PRO A 308 13.06 -15.51 -3.46
CA PRO A 308 12.23 -14.63 -2.64
C PRO A 308 12.03 -15.10 -1.19
N VAL A 309 12.05 -16.41 -0.91
CA VAL A 309 11.96 -16.90 0.47
C VAL A 309 13.32 -16.81 1.16
N ALA A 310 14.41 -17.04 0.44
CA ALA A 310 15.77 -16.90 0.98
C ALA A 310 16.06 -15.47 1.44
N GLU A 311 15.58 -14.45 0.73
CA GLU A 311 15.70 -13.03 1.12
C GLU A 311 15.06 -12.72 2.48
N LEU A 312 14.09 -13.54 2.90
CA LEU A 312 13.34 -13.36 4.15
C LEU A 312 13.95 -14.16 5.32
N LEU A 313 15.05 -14.87 5.09
CA LEU A 313 15.80 -15.53 6.16
C LEU A 313 16.77 -14.55 6.81
N ALA A 314 16.99 -14.74 8.12
CA ALA A 314 18.00 -13.98 8.84
C ALA A 314 19.40 -14.38 8.34
N MET A 315 20.28 -13.40 8.18
CA MET A 315 21.65 -13.60 7.68
C MET A 315 22.63 -12.73 8.47
N GLY A 316 23.86 -13.21 8.62
CA GLY A 316 24.90 -12.52 9.38
C GLY A 316 24.84 -12.80 10.88
N GLY A 317 25.38 -11.88 11.68
CA GLY A 317 25.41 -11.97 13.14
C GLY A 317 24.78 -10.75 13.81
N SER A 318 25.05 -10.58 15.11
CA SER A 318 24.61 -9.43 15.90
C SER A 318 25.51 -8.20 15.77
N THR A 319 26.58 -8.29 14.98
CA THR A 319 27.51 -7.18 14.73
C THR A 319 27.70 -6.95 13.23
N PHE A 320 27.99 -5.72 12.85
CA PHE A 320 28.21 -5.33 11.47
C PHE A 320 29.36 -4.32 11.36
N ASP A 321 30.36 -4.65 10.56
CA ASP A 321 31.54 -3.82 10.31
C ASP A 321 31.47 -3.10 8.95
N GLY A 322 30.33 -3.18 8.27
CA GLY A 322 30.12 -2.69 6.91
C GLY A 322 30.35 -3.73 5.81
N LYS A 323 30.86 -4.92 6.15
CA LYS A 323 31.17 -5.99 5.20
C LYS A 323 30.27 -7.20 5.40
N GLY A 324 30.15 -8.00 4.34
CA GLY A 324 29.27 -9.17 4.34
C GLY A 324 27.80 -8.76 4.41
N VAL A 325 26.93 -9.74 4.63
CA VAL A 325 25.48 -9.59 4.69
C VAL A 325 25.03 -9.48 6.14
N ALA A 326 24.11 -8.56 6.42
CA ALA A 326 23.32 -8.55 7.66
C ALA A 326 21.85 -8.40 7.29
N SER A 327 21.02 -9.35 7.70
CA SER A 327 19.57 -9.30 7.47
C SER A 327 18.83 -9.74 8.72
N SER A 328 17.82 -8.96 9.11
CA SER A 328 16.89 -9.35 10.17
C SER A 328 16.09 -10.61 9.82
N GLY A 329 15.97 -10.92 8.53
CA GLY A 329 14.92 -11.80 8.02
C GLY A 329 13.53 -11.18 8.20
N PHE A 330 12.50 -12.03 8.11
CA PHE A 330 11.09 -11.64 8.10
C PHE A 330 10.62 -11.08 9.46
N LEU A 331 10.51 -9.76 9.55
CA LEU A 331 9.91 -9.07 10.68
C LEU A 331 8.41 -9.00 10.52
N SER A 332 7.69 -9.69 11.40
CA SER A 332 6.23 -9.76 11.37
C SER A 332 5.63 -9.99 12.76
N THR A 333 4.37 -9.61 12.91
CA THR A 333 3.57 -9.96 14.09
C THR A 333 3.00 -11.37 13.95
N LYS A 334 2.55 -11.95 15.07
CA LYS A 334 1.84 -13.23 15.06
C LYS A 334 0.57 -13.21 14.19
N GLU A 335 -0.14 -12.08 14.16
CA GLU A 335 -1.34 -11.90 13.30
C GLU A 335 -0.95 -11.96 11.82
N GLN A 336 0.14 -11.30 11.44
CA GLN A 336 0.69 -11.34 10.09
C GLN A 336 1.15 -12.74 9.69
N TYR A 337 1.93 -13.41 10.54
CA TYR A 337 2.37 -14.78 10.29
C TYR A 337 1.20 -15.74 10.03
N ALA A 338 0.14 -15.64 10.86
CA ALA A 338 -1.07 -16.43 10.69
C ALA A 338 -1.82 -16.07 9.39
N TYR A 339 -1.96 -14.79 9.08
CA TYR A 339 -2.60 -14.32 7.85
C TYR A 339 -1.88 -14.79 6.58
N TYR A 340 -0.55 -14.80 6.60
CA TYR A 340 0.27 -15.31 5.51
C TYR A 340 0.35 -16.83 5.45
N GLN A 341 -0.25 -17.54 6.42
CA GLN A 341 -0.30 -19.00 6.52
C GLN A 341 1.11 -19.62 6.45
N LEU A 342 2.05 -19.05 7.20
CA LEU A 342 3.47 -19.41 7.13
C LEU A 342 3.84 -20.64 7.97
N ASN A 343 2.85 -21.33 8.55
CA ASN A 343 3.12 -22.54 9.32
C ASN A 343 3.79 -23.62 8.45
N GLY A 344 4.90 -24.18 8.94
CA GLY A 344 5.71 -25.14 8.20
C GLY A 344 6.74 -24.51 7.24
N THR A 345 6.81 -23.17 7.15
CA THR A 345 7.92 -22.48 6.49
C THR A 345 9.09 -22.29 7.46
N PRO A 346 10.32 -22.01 6.96
CA PRO A 346 11.46 -21.68 7.82
C PRO A 346 11.39 -20.28 8.48
N LEU A 347 10.31 -19.52 8.24
CA LEU A 347 10.17 -18.16 8.76
C LEU A 347 9.72 -18.16 10.23
N PRO A 348 10.16 -17.18 11.04
CA PRO A 348 9.80 -17.11 12.46
C PRO A 348 8.32 -16.73 12.66
N VAL A 349 7.67 -17.36 13.66
CA VAL A 349 6.23 -17.16 13.99
C VAL A 349 5.90 -15.71 14.39
N ALA A 350 6.83 -15.03 15.05
CA ALA A 350 6.73 -13.61 15.33
C ALA A 350 8.14 -13.08 15.63
N MET A 351 8.54 -12.05 14.90
CA MET A 351 9.79 -11.33 15.15
C MET A 351 9.51 -9.85 14.90
N THR A 352 9.49 -9.06 15.97
CA THR A 352 9.17 -7.62 15.89
C THR A 352 10.33 -6.74 16.33
N LYS A 353 11.47 -7.32 16.70
CA LYS A 353 12.69 -6.62 17.12
C LYS A 353 13.89 -7.29 16.45
N TYR A 354 14.81 -6.48 15.93
CA TYR A 354 16.12 -6.90 15.44
C TYR A 354 17.16 -5.90 15.97
N SER A 355 18.29 -6.37 16.47
CA SER A 355 19.35 -5.51 17.00
C SER A 355 20.67 -5.80 16.29
N LEU A 356 21.39 -4.73 15.93
CA LEU A 356 22.67 -4.81 15.23
C LEU A 356 23.67 -3.81 15.80
N THR A 357 24.83 -4.28 16.23
CA THR A 357 25.92 -3.45 16.75
C THR A 357 26.89 -3.08 15.63
N PHE A 358 27.12 -1.79 15.42
CA PHE A 358 28.02 -1.31 14.37
C PHE A 358 29.45 -1.17 14.89
N THR A 359 30.40 -1.92 14.33
CA THR A 359 31.78 -2.02 14.89
C THR A 359 32.82 -1.22 14.11
N LYS A 360 32.43 -0.57 13.02
CA LYS A 360 33.30 0.30 12.21
C LYS A 360 32.57 1.57 11.81
N ALA A 361 33.33 2.67 11.73
CA ALA A 361 32.83 3.93 11.18
C ALA A 361 32.56 3.78 9.68
N GLY A 362 31.52 4.45 9.19
CA GLY A 362 31.11 4.38 7.79
C GLY A 362 29.66 4.80 7.58
N ASP A 363 29.24 4.83 6.32
CA ASP A 363 27.87 5.08 5.90
C ASP A 363 27.28 3.80 5.34
N PHE A 364 26.25 3.29 6.00
CA PHE A 364 25.67 1.98 5.73
C PHE A 364 24.23 2.12 5.28
N LYS A 365 24.00 1.88 4.00
CA LYS A 365 22.65 1.85 3.42
C LYS A 365 22.03 0.48 3.62
N TYR A 366 20.73 0.47 3.83
CA TYR A 366 19.93 -0.73 3.97
C TYR A 366 18.55 -0.55 3.38
N VAL A 367 17.94 -1.68 3.05
CA VAL A 367 16.63 -1.74 2.39
C VAL A 367 15.70 -2.66 3.16
N CYS A 368 14.40 -2.56 2.88
CA CYS A 368 13.48 -3.65 3.10
C CYS A 368 13.35 -4.44 1.80
N ALA A 369 13.75 -5.71 1.79
CA ALA A 369 13.74 -6.57 0.60
C ALA A 369 12.32 -6.77 0.01
N LEU A 370 11.28 -6.66 0.84
CA LEU A 370 9.88 -6.77 0.38
C LEU A 370 9.38 -5.51 -0.35
N HIS A 371 10.02 -4.36 -0.12
CA HIS A 371 9.53 -3.05 -0.54
C HIS A 371 10.61 -2.19 -1.20
N ASP A 372 11.70 -2.80 -1.64
CA ASP A 372 12.82 -2.13 -2.29
C ASP A 372 12.41 -1.54 -3.65
N GLY A 373 11.59 -2.26 -4.42
CA GLY A 373 10.98 -1.79 -5.67
C GLY A 373 10.00 -0.63 -5.46
N ALA A 374 9.47 -0.46 -4.25
CA ALA A 374 8.69 0.72 -3.85
C ALA A 374 9.57 1.86 -3.32
N GLY A 375 10.87 1.62 -3.13
CA GLY A 375 11.86 2.59 -2.66
C GLY A 375 12.07 2.62 -1.15
N MET A 376 11.74 1.57 -0.40
CA MET A 376 11.96 1.53 1.04
C MET A 376 13.44 1.29 1.39
N PHE A 377 14.19 2.37 1.56
CA PHE A 377 15.60 2.36 1.96
C PHE A 377 15.89 3.43 3.03
N ALA A 378 17.00 3.27 3.73
CA ALA A 378 17.50 4.20 4.73
C ALA A 378 19.02 4.06 4.90
N GLU A 379 19.61 4.94 5.72
CA GLU A 379 21.06 5.00 5.94
C GLU A 379 21.41 5.19 7.43
N ILE A 380 22.47 4.50 7.87
CA ILE A 380 23.06 4.70 9.19
C ILE A 380 24.47 5.26 9.01
N HIS A 381 24.73 6.38 9.67
CA HIS A 381 26.03 7.04 9.74
C HIS A 381 26.71 6.66 11.06
N VAL A 382 27.75 5.84 10.98
CA VAL A 382 28.54 5.42 12.16
C VAL A 382 29.79 6.28 12.24
N ARG A 383 29.99 6.95 13.37
CA ARG A 383 31.05 7.94 13.58
C ARG A 383 31.85 7.70 14.85
#